data_AF-A0A2G2BVG0-F1
#
_entry.id   AF-A0A2G2BVG0-F1
#
_cell.length_a   1.000
_cell.length_b   1.000
_cell.length_c   1.000
_cell.angle_alpha   90.00
_cell.angle_beta   90.00
_cell.angle_gamma   90.00
#
_symmetry.space_group_name_H-M   'P 1'
#
loop_
_entity.id
_entity.type
_entity.pdbx_description
1 polymer ?
#
loop_
_entity_poly.entity_id
_entity_poly.type
_entity_poly.pdbx_seq_one_letter_code
_entity_poly.pdbx_strand_id
1 'polypeptide(L)' 'MDNHSGDDAVWQAALEWLMREHEEGLSDADRSALHAWLAASSQHRDVFHEAERLWLLTGLIPNGDERS' A
#
# COMPACT_ATOMS: atom_id res chain seq x y z
N MET A 1 -1.05 21.22 16.49
CA MET A 1 -1.47 20.09 17.33
C MET A 1 -2.16 19.08 16.43
N ASP A 2 -1.33 18.20 15.86
CA ASP A 2 -1.56 16.75 15.74
C ASP A 2 -2.82 16.26 15.00
N ASN A 3 -3.05 16.75 13.77
CA ASN A 3 -3.91 16.03 12.81
C ASN A 3 -3.10 15.11 11.86
N HIS A 4 -1.76 15.12 11.95
CA HIS A 4 -0.91 14.32 11.07
C HIS A 4 -0.84 12.85 11.47
N SER A 5 -1.03 12.52 12.75
CA SER A 5 -0.86 11.13 13.22
C SER A 5 -1.87 10.14 12.61
N GLY A 6 -3.09 10.58 12.30
CA GLY A 6 -4.11 9.75 11.66
C GLY A 6 -3.81 9.54 10.17
N ASP A 7 -3.51 10.63 9.47
CA ASP A 7 -3.19 10.61 8.04
C ASP A 7 -1.90 9.83 7.78
N ASP A 8 -0.89 10.01 8.64
CA ASP A 8 0.37 9.26 8.60
C ASP A 8 0.14 7.77 8.84
N ALA A 9 -0.75 7.39 9.77
CA ALA A 9 -1.05 5.97 10.02
C ALA A 9 -1.75 5.31 8.83
N VAL A 10 -2.67 6.02 8.18
CA VAL A 10 -3.35 5.55 6.94
C VAL A 10 -2.34 5.45 5.80
N TRP A 11 -1.42 6.41 5.70
CA TRP A 11 -0.33 6.41 4.73
C TRP A 11 0.62 5.22 4.90
N GLN A 12 1.06 4.96 6.13
CA GLN A 12 1.91 3.80 6.43
C GLN A 12 1.20 2.48 6.09
N ALA A 13 -0.09 2.34 6.44
CA ALA A 13 -0.87 1.15 6.12
C ALA A 13 -0.98 0.92 4.60
N ALA A 14 -1.17 1.98 3.80
CA ALA A 14 -1.19 1.89 2.34
C ALA A 14 0.15 1.40 1.76
N LEU A 15 1.27 1.93 2.28
CA LEU A 15 2.61 1.49 1.86
C LEU A 15 2.88 0.02 2.23
N GLU A 16 2.48 -0.42 3.42
CA GLU A 16 2.63 -1.84 3.81
C GLU A 16 1.87 -2.78 2.86
N TRP A 17 0.66 -2.41 2.44
CA TRP A 17 -0.12 -3.19 1.48
C TRP A 17 0.58 -3.27 0.12
N LEU A 18 1.10 -2.15 -0.39
CA LEU A 18 1.84 -2.10 -1.65
C LEU A 18 3.13 -2.93 -1.58
N MET A 19 3.89 -2.82 -0.49
CA MET A 19 5.10 -3.62 -0.28
C MET A 19 4.79 -5.11 -0.28
N ARG A 20 3.77 -5.55 0.47
CA ARG A 20 3.35 -6.96 0.50
C ARG A 20 2.89 -7.48 -0.86
N GLU A 21 2.17 -6.66 -1.63
CA GLU A 21 1.77 -7.02 -3.00
C GLU A 21 2.97 -7.19 -3.93
N HIS A 22 4.01 -6.39 -3.76
CA HIS A 22 5.21 -6.42 -4.58
C HIS A 22 6.28 -7.44 -4.15
N GLU A 23 6.44 -7.72 -2.85
CA GLU A 23 7.47 -8.63 -2.32
C GLU A 23 7.07 -10.11 -2.37
N GLU A 24 5.89 -10.45 -1.85
CA GLU A 24 5.46 -11.84 -1.68
C GLU A 24 4.23 -12.20 -2.54
N GLY A 25 3.51 -11.17 -3.00
CA GLY A 25 2.21 -11.31 -3.64
C GLY A 25 1.10 -11.52 -2.60
N LEU A 26 -0.03 -10.84 -2.77
CA LEU A 26 -1.14 -10.95 -1.81
C LEU A 26 -1.87 -12.30 -1.95
N SER A 27 -1.98 -13.02 -0.82
CA SER A 27 -2.86 -14.18 -0.70
C SER A 27 -4.33 -13.78 -0.82
N ASP A 28 -5.23 -14.74 -1.05
CA ASP A 28 -6.67 -14.46 -1.09
C ASP A 28 -7.20 -13.84 0.21
N ALA A 29 -6.62 -14.22 1.35
CA ALA A 29 -6.96 -13.65 2.65
C ALA A 29 -6.51 -12.18 2.76
N ASP A 30 -5.30 -11.87 2.28
CA ASP A 30 -4.76 -10.51 2.29
C ASP A 30 -5.49 -9.59 1.32
N ARG A 31 -5.87 -10.10 0.14
CA ARG A 31 -6.73 -9.38 -0.82
C ARG A 31 -8.07 -9.01 -0.19
N SER A 32 -8.70 -9.96 0.53
CA SER A 32 -9.94 -9.69 1.25
C SER A 32 -9.76 -8.67 2.37
N ALA A 33 -8.63 -8.71 3.09
CA ALA A 33 -8.32 -7.76 4.15
C ALA A 33 -8.06 -6.34 3.60
N LEU A 34 -7.31 -6.22 2.50
CA LEU A 34 -7.09 -4.96 1.79
C LEU A 34 -8.42 -4.38 1.31
N HIS A 35 -9.28 -5.18 0.68
CA HIS A 35 -10.60 -4.72 0.25
C HIS A 35 -11.48 -4.25 1.42
N ALA A 36 -11.44 -4.95 2.56
CA ALA A 36 -12.15 -4.54 3.76
C ALA A 36 -11.61 -3.20 4.31
N TRP A 37 -10.29 -3.02 4.30
CA TRP A 37 -9.65 -1.79 4.74
C TRP A 37 -9.99 -0.60 3.82
N LEU A 38 -9.99 -0.80 2.51
CA LEU A 38 -10.41 0.20 1.52
C LEU A 38 -11.91 0.53 1.63
N ALA A 39 -12.75 -0.45 1.98
CA ALA A 39 -14.18 -0.23 2.17
C ALA A 39 -14.52 0.51 3.48
N ALA A 40 -13.61 0.49 4.47
CA ALA A 40 -13.85 1.09 5.78
C ALA A 40 -13.94 2.63 5.73
N SER A 41 -13.15 3.28 4.86
CA SER A 41 -13.10 4.75 4.77
C SER A 41 -12.71 5.21 3.36
N SER A 42 -13.34 6.29 2.89
CA SER A 42 -12.95 6.92 1.61
C SER A 42 -11.50 7.43 1.64
N GLN A 43 -11.04 7.93 2.79
CA GLN A 43 -9.66 8.38 2.98
C GLN A 43 -8.63 7.27 2.75
N HIS A 44 -8.93 6.03 3.17
CA HIS A 44 -8.04 4.89 2.93
C HIS A 44 -7.86 4.63 1.44
N ARG A 45 -8.95 4.78 0.66
CA ARG A 45 -8.89 4.63 -0.81
C ARG A 45 -8.08 5.72 -1.46
N ASP A 46 -8.31 6.98 -1.06
CA ASP A 46 -7.62 8.12 -1.64
C ASP A 46 -6.11 8.02 -1.39
N VAL A 47 -5.72 7.71 -0.15
CA VAL A 47 -4.31 7.51 0.24
C VAL A 47 -3.69 6.29 -0.45
N PHE A 48 -4.42 5.19 -0.56
CA PHE A 48 -3.92 4.00 -1.27
C PHE A 48 -3.65 4.27 -2.75
N HIS A 49 -4.56 4.96 -3.44
CA HIS A 49 -4.34 5.37 -4.83
C HIS A 49 -3.21 6.38 -4.99
N GLU A 50 -3.03 7.27 -4.02
CA GLU A 50 -1.89 8.21 -4.01
C GLU A 50 -0.57 7.45 -3.82
N ALA A 51 -0.51 6.53 -2.86
CA ALA A 51 0.65 5.69 -2.61
C ALA A 51 0.97 4.81 -3.83
N GLU A 52 -0.02 4.19 -4.47
CA GLU A 52 0.12 3.41 -5.70
C GLU A 52 0.69 4.28 -6.84
N ARG A 53 0.16 5.49 -7.01
CA ARG A 53 0.66 6.42 -8.02
C ARG A 53 2.11 6.83 -7.75
N LEU A 54 2.47 7.14 -6.50
CA LEU A 54 3.85 7.45 -6.13
C LEU A 54 4.76 6.24 -6.36
N TRP A 55 4.30 5.04 -6.02
CA TRP A 55 5.04 3.79 -6.25
C TRP A 55 5.32 3.57 -7.74
N LEU A 56 4.32 3.77 -8.59
CA LEU A 56 4.48 3.71 -10.05
C LEU A 56 5.41 4.80 -10.61
N LEU A 57 5.26 6.05 -10.12
CA LEU A 57 6.06 7.19 -10.57
C LEU A 57 7.53 7.09 -10.15
N THR A 58 7.79 6.59 -8.94
CA THR A 58 9.15 6.39 -8.46
C THR A 58 9.86 5.27 -9.20
N GLY A 59 9.11 4.38 -9.88
CA GLY A 59 9.68 3.28 -10.64
C GLY A 59 10.67 2.47 -9.82
N LEU A 60 10.51 2.44 -8.49
CA LEU A 60 11.47 1.92 -7.52
C LEU A 60 11.38 0.39 -7.47
N ILE A 61 11.84 -0.15 -8.60
CA ILE A 61 12.71 -1.28 -8.84
C ILE A 61 12.20 -2.65 -8.37
N PRO A 62 11.94 -3.57 -9.32
CA PRO A 62 11.96 -4.99 -8.99
C PRO A 62 13.39 -5.36 -8.57
N ASN A 63 13.64 -5.58 -7.27
CA ASN A 63 14.75 -6.42 -6.85
C ASN A 63 14.34 -7.88 -7.06
N GLY A 64 14.28 -8.26 -8.32
CA GLY A 64 13.87 -9.58 -8.76
C GLY A 64 14.72 -10.07 -9.92
N ASP A 65 16.04 -9.84 -9.90
CA ASP A 65 16.97 -10.55 -10.79
C ASP A 65 18.40 -10.58 -10.22
N GLU A 66 18.64 -11.47 -9.25
CA GLU A 66 19.93 -12.17 -9.17
C GLU A 66 19.69 -13.66 -8.89
N ARG A 67 19.19 -14.36 -9.91
CA ARG A 67 19.33 -15.81 -10.01
C ARG A 67 20.12 -16.14 -11.27
N SER A 68 21.46 -16.11 -11.20
CA SER A 68 22.31 -16.95 -12.07
C SER A 68 23.69 -17.21 -11.49
#